data_AF-A0AA43IIS7-F1
#
_entry.id   AF-A0AA43IIS7-F1
#
_cell.length_a   1.000
_cell.length_b   1.000
_cell.length_c   1.000
_cell.angle_alpha   90.00
_cell.angle_beta   90.00
_cell.angle_gamma   90.00
#
_symmetry.space_group_name_H-M   'P 1'
#
loop_
_entity.id
_entity.type
_entity.pdbx_description
1 polymer ?
#
loop_
_entity_poly.entity_id
_entity_poly.type
_entity_poly.pdbx_seq_one_letter_code
_entity_poly.pdbx_strand_id
1 'polypeptide(L)'
;GKKLYVADIGDKKTYAFNINSDGTLSDRKLFAAMGSDGMTVDSKGNVYLTGKGVTVLNAEGSEIEQIAVDEPWTANVCFGGKDKKTLFITASKSVYSLRMNVMGAR
;
A
#
# COMPACT_ATOMS: atom_id res chain seq x y z
N GLY A 1 14.59 3.81 -2.39
CA GLY A 1 14.35 2.37 -2.57
C GLY A 1 14.81 1.90 -3.94
N LYS A 2 14.87 0.59 -4.20
CA LYS A 2 15.21 -0.01 -5.51
C LYS A 2 14.00 -0.63 -6.24
N LYS A 3 12.82 -0.59 -5.61
CA LYS A 3 11.57 -1.11 -6.16
C LYS A 3 10.54 0.01 -6.25
N LEU A 4 9.74 -0.01 -7.30
CA LEU A 4 8.54 0.80 -7.47
C LEU A 4 7.32 -0.12 -7.56
N TYR A 5 6.28 0.20 -6.81
CA TYR A 5 4.97 -0.44 -6.94
C TYR A 5 4.01 0.52 -7.67
N VAL A 6 3.24 -0.02 -8.62
CA VAL A 6 2.23 0.73 -9.37
C VAL A 6 0.94 -0.08 -9.36
N ALA A 7 -0.11 0.48 -8.75
CA ALA A 7 -1.44 -0.09 -8.83
C ALA A 7 -2.20 0.52 -10.01
N ASP A 8 -2.86 -0.36 -10.75
CA ASP A 8 -3.85 -0.01 -11.76
C ASP A 8 -5.20 -0.51 -11.26
N ILE A 9 -6.03 0.43 -10.80
CA ILE A 9 -7.37 0.13 -10.32
C ILE A 9 -8.30 -0.38 -11.44
N GLY A 10 -8.10 0.09 -12.67
CA GLY A 10 -8.91 -0.29 -13.83
C GLY A 10 -8.60 -1.71 -14.30
N ASP A 11 -7.32 -2.07 -14.36
CA ASP A 11 -6.86 -3.42 -14.72
C ASP A 11 -6.90 -4.41 -13.54
N LYS A 12 -7.25 -3.92 -12.33
CA LYS A 12 -7.31 -4.71 -11.09
C LYS A 12 -5.99 -5.44 -10.81
N LYS A 13 -4.86 -4.76 -11.04
CA LYS A 13 -3.52 -5.33 -10.85
C LYS A 13 -2.60 -4.34 -10.18
N THR A 14 -1.66 -4.87 -9.40
CA THR A 14 -0.52 -4.13 -8.88
C THR A 14 0.73 -4.75 -9.44
N TYR A 15 1.62 -3.91 -9.95
CA TYR A 15 2.89 -4.29 -10.55
C TYR A 15 4.05 -3.85 -9.66
N ALA A 16 5.13 -4.60 -9.70
CA ALA A 16 6.42 -4.20 -9.15
C ALA A 16 7.43 -4.03 -10.29
N PHE A 17 8.32 -3.05 -10.14
CA PHE A 17 9.41 -2.75 -11.05
C PHE A 17 10.71 -2.61 -10.27
N ASN A 18 11.82 -2.94 -10.91
CA ASN A 18 13.14 -2.54 -10.44
C ASN A 18 13.45 -1.11 -10.94
N ILE A 19 14.05 -0.30 -10.08
CA ILE A 19 14.53 1.05 -10.41
C ILE A 19 16.03 0.94 -10.70
N ASN A 20 16.42 1.19 -11.96
CA ASN A 20 17.81 1.19 -12.38
C ASN A 20 18.53 2.47 -11.89
N SER A 21 19.86 2.48 -11.94
CA SER A 21 20.67 3.62 -11.47
C SER A 21 20.44 4.92 -12.26
N ASP A 22 19.96 4.82 -13.49
CA ASP A 22 19.58 5.95 -14.34
C ASP A 22 18.10 6.39 -14.17
N GLY A 23 17.38 5.77 -13.24
CA GLY A 23 15.96 6.04 -12.96
C GLY A 23 14.99 5.32 -13.91
N THR A 24 15.46 4.58 -14.90
CA THR A 24 14.59 3.76 -15.76
C THR A 24 14.01 2.58 -14.99
N LEU A 25 12.88 2.07 -15.47
CA LEU A 25 12.17 0.93 -14.87
C LEU A 25 12.43 -0.34 -15.68
N SER A 26 12.74 -1.42 -14.99
CA SER A 26 12.94 -2.76 -15.56
C SER A 26 12.11 -3.81 -14.80
N ASP A 27 12.08 -5.03 -15.33
CA ASP A 27 11.48 -6.20 -14.67
C ASP A 27 10.05 -6.00 -14.17
N ARG A 28 9.18 -5.46 -15.04
CA ARG A 28 7.74 -5.37 -14.74
C ARG A 28 7.21 -6.75 -14.39
N LYS A 29 6.79 -6.92 -13.14
CA LYS A 29 6.22 -8.17 -12.64
C LYS A 29 4.84 -7.92 -12.06
N LEU A 30 3.89 -8.80 -12.34
CA LEU A 30 2.63 -8.83 -11.61
C LEU A 30 2.93 -9.16 -10.14
N PHE A 31 2.65 -8.20 -9.26
CA PHE A 31 2.85 -8.35 -7.82
C PHE A 31 1.59 -8.93 -7.16
N ALA A 32 0.42 -8.38 -7.51
CA ALA A 32 -0.87 -8.88 -7.04
C ALA A 32 -1.95 -8.68 -8.11
N ALA A 33 -2.91 -9.61 -8.19
CA ALA A 33 -4.12 -9.47 -9.00
C ALA A 33 -5.18 -8.61 -8.27
N MET A 34 -4.73 -7.46 -7.77
CA MET A 34 -5.54 -6.48 -7.04
C MET A 34 -5.11 -5.07 -7.46
N GLY A 35 -6.09 -4.25 -7.83
CA GLY A 35 -5.89 -2.82 -8.09
C GLY A 35 -6.06 -2.01 -6.81
N SER A 36 -5.66 -0.75 -6.85
CA SER A 36 -5.72 0.16 -5.70
C SER A 36 -5.80 1.60 -6.17
N ASP A 37 -6.39 2.46 -5.33
CA ASP A 37 -6.37 3.90 -5.52
C ASP A 37 -5.06 4.48 -4.95
N GLY A 38 -4.97 4.57 -3.61
CA GLY A 38 -3.74 4.88 -2.89
C GLY A 38 -3.03 3.62 -2.39
N MET A 39 -1.77 3.77 -1.99
CA MET A 39 -1.02 2.69 -1.35
C MET A 39 0.09 3.22 -0.44
N THR A 40 0.56 2.38 0.46
CA THR A 40 1.80 2.65 1.22
C THR A 40 2.59 1.38 1.49
N VAL A 41 3.80 1.52 2.03
CA VAL A 41 4.70 0.39 2.35
C VAL A 41 5.24 0.56 3.77
N ASP A 42 5.33 -0.52 4.53
CA ASP A 42 5.95 -0.52 5.86
C ASP A 42 7.45 -0.88 5.83
N SER A 43 8.10 -0.80 6.99
CA SER A 43 9.51 -1.12 7.18
C SER A 43 9.87 -2.60 6.97
N LYS A 44 8.88 -3.49 6.89
CA LYS A 44 9.05 -4.92 6.60
C LYS A 44 8.84 -5.24 5.11
N GLY A 45 8.48 -4.25 4.30
CA GLY A 45 8.18 -4.44 2.88
C GLY A 45 6.75 -4.90 2.61
N ASN A 46 5.85 -4.83 3.60
CA ASN A 46 4.44 -5.09 3.37
C ASN A 46 3.82 -3.92 2.60
N VAL A 47 2.95 -4.22 1.64
CA VAL A 47 2.26 -3.25 0.77
C VAL A 47 0.80 -3.16 1.18
N TYR A 48 0.33 -1.93 1.40
CA TYR A 48 -1.02 -1.63 1.83
C TYR A 48 -1.79 -1.07 0.62
N LEU A 49 -2.84 -1.77 0.19
CA LEU A 49 -3.72 -1.37 -0.92
C LEU A 49 -5.08 -0.92 -0.37
N THR A 50 -5.63 0.15 -0.92
CA THR A 50 -6.91 0.75 -0.53
C THR A 50 -8.08 0.24 -1.39
N GLY A 51 -9.30 0.39 -0.88
CA GLY A 51 -10.53 -0.12 -1.49
C GLY A 51 -11.63 -0.27 -0.44
N LYS A 52 -12.23 -1.46 -0.32
CA LYS A 52 -13.16 -1.77 0.78
C LYS A 52 -12.37 -2.11 2.06
N GLY A 53 -11.93 -1.07 2.77
CA GLY A 53 -10.95 -1.20 3.85
C GLY A 53 -9.52 -1.07 3.34
N VAL A 54 -8.54 -1.68 4.01
CA VAL A 54 -7.15 -1.71 3.55
C VAL A 54 -6.63 -3.13 3.56
N THR A 55 -6.24 -3.65 2.39
CA THR A 55 -5.63 -4.96 2.22
C THR A 55 -4.13 -4.86 2.40
N VAL A 56 -3.55 -5.72 3.24
CA VAL A 56 -2.11 -5.76 3.50
C VAL A 56 -1.52 -7.00 2.86
N LEU A 57 -0.56 -6.80 1.98
CA LEU A 57 0.19 -7.84 1.28
C LEU A 57 1.62 -7.91 1.85
N ASN A 58 2.18 -9.10 1.98
CA ASN A 58 3.61 -9.26 2.28
C ASN A 58 4.49 -8.89 1.07
N ALA A 59 5.82 -8.96 1.25
CA ALA A 59 6.79 -8.60 0.21
C ALA A 59 6.73 -9.51 -1.04
N GLU A 60 6.08 -10.66 -0.94
CA GLU A 60 5.84 -11.63 -2.02
C GLU A 60 4.50 -11.39 -2.75
N GLY A 61 3.66 -10.47 -2.25
CA GLY A 61 2.35 -10.13 -2.82
C GLY A 61 1.20 -11.00 -2.31
N SER A 62 1.44 -11.79 -1.26
CA SER A 62 0.39 -12.59 -0.60
C SER A 62 -0.34 -11.76 0.45
N GLU A 63 -1.66 -11.84 0.47
CA GLU A 63 -2.48 -11.19 1.50
C GLU A 63 -2.18 -11.78 2.89
N ILE A 64 -1.97 -10.90 3.86
CA ILE A 64 -1.66 -11.27 5.25
C ILE A 64 -2.62 -10.64 6.27
N GLU A 65 -3.36 -9.60 5.88
CA GLU A 65 -4.33 -8.92 6.75
C GLU A 65 -5.32 -8.09 5.93
N GLN A 66 -6.53 -7.90 6.46
CA GLN A 66 -7.55 -7.00 5.95
C GLN A 66 -8.04 -6.06 7.08
N ILE A 67 -7.66 -4.79 7.00
CA ILE A 67 -8.09 -3.78 7.97
C ILE A 67 -9.48 -3.26 7.57
N ALA A 68 -10.49 -3.62 8.36
CA ALA A 68 -11.85 -3.12 8.18
C ALA A 68 -11.95 -1.62 8.51
N VAL A 69 -12.69 -0.89 7.68
CA VAL A 69 -12.98 0.54 7.86
C VAL A 69 -14.47 0.72 7.60
N ASP A 70 -15.17 1.42 8.49
CA ASP A 70 -16.63 1.62 8.43
C ASP A 70 -17.04 2.75 7.47
N GLU A 71 -16.55 2.66 6.24
CA GLU A 71 -16.87 3.55 5.12
C GLU A 71 -16.87 2.73 3.83
N PRO A 72 -17.63 3.12 2.80
CA PRO A 72 -17.78 2.32 1.58
C PRO A 72 -16.50 2.22 0.75
N TRP A 73 -15.58 3.17 0.90
CA TRP A 73 -14.33 3.23 0.13
C TRP A 73 -13.21 3.97 0.88
N THR A 74 -12.01 3.39 0.87
CA THR A 74 -10.74 4.04 1.25
C THR A 74 -9.99 4.46 -0.01
N ALA A 75 -9.65 5.74 -0.11
CA ALA A 75 -8.99 6.29 -1.29
C ALA A 75 -7.48 6.39 -1.12
N ASN A 76 -6.99 6.60 0.11
CA ASN A 76 -5.55 6.69 0.37
C ASN A 76 -5.18 6.24 1.78
N VAL A 77 -3.90 5.92 1.96
CA VAL A 77 -3.33 5.42 3.20
C VAL A 77 -1.87 5.87 3.34
N CYS A 78 -1.45 6.26 4.53
CA CYS A 78 -0.04 6.56 4.79
C CYS A 78 0.37 6.32 6.24
N PHE A 79 1.64 5.97 6.45
CA PHE A 79 2.23 5.98 7.79
C PHE A 79 2.69 7.40 8.16
N GLY A 80 2.37 7.82 9.37
CA GLY A 80 2.73 9.12 9.93
C GLY A 80 2.84 9.08 11.46
N GLY A 81 2.75 10.26 12.07
CA GLY A 81 3.06 10.45 13.49
C GLY A 81 4.56 10.56 13.75
N LYS A 82 4.94 11.00 14.95
CA LYS A 82 6.35 11.30 15.31
C LYS A 82 7.28 10.09 15.16
N ASP A 83 6.76 8.90 15.35
CA ASP A 83 7.49 7.63 15.25
C ASP A 83 7.14 6.81 13.99
N LYS A 84 6.36 7.38 13.07
CA LYS A 84 5.88 6.71 11.85
C LYS A 84 5.11 5.41 12.10
N LYS A 85 4.51 5.23 13.29
CA LYS A 85 3.71 4.05 13.66
C LYS A 85 2.20 4.30 13.68
N THR A 86 1.74 5.43 13.16
CA THR A 86 0.31 5.66 12.99
C THR A 86 -0.05 5.55 11.52
N LEU A 87 -0.93 4.61 11.16
CA LEU A 87 -1.51 4.51 9.83
C LEU A 87 -2.70 5.46 9.74
N PHE A 88 -2.66 6.43 8.84
CA PHE A 88 -3.78 7.29 8.52
C PHE A 88 -4.48 6.78 7.26
N ILE A 89 -5.81 6.78 7.25
CA ILE A 89 -6.63 6.26 6.17
C ILE A 89 -7.67 7.31 5.82
N THR A 90 -7.71 7.76 4.57
CA THR A 90 -8.79 8.62 4.05
C THR A 90 -9.87 7.73 3.45
N ALA A 91 -11.08 7.82 3.99
CA ALA A 91 -12.16 6.90 3.68
C ALA A 91 -13.46 7.65 3.47
N SER A 92 -13.86 7.85 2.22
CA SER A 92 -15.11 8.50 1.83
C SER A 92 -15.39 9.80 2.61
N LYS A 93 -16.20 9.76 3.68
CA LYS A 93 -16.58 10.93 4.48
C LYS A 93 -15.70 11.18 5.71
N SER A 94 -14.78 10.29 6.01
CA SER A 94 -14.07 10.23 7.29
C SER A 94 -12.56 10.01 7.12
N VAL A 95 -11.80 10.34 8.16
CA VAL A 95 -10.38 9.98 8.27
C VAL A 95 -10.20 9.12 9.51
N TYR A 96 -9.58 7.96 9.33
CA TYR A 96 -9.27 7.02 10.41
C TYR A 96 -7.78 7.07 10.74
N SER A 97 -7.44 6.70 11.96
CA SER A 97 -6.06 6.45 12.35
C SER A 97 -5.95 5.17 13.16
N LEU A 98 -4.91 4.38 12.91
CA LEU A 98 -4.64 3.13 13.59
C LEU A 98 -3.20 3.11 14.09
N ARG A 99 -3.00 2.73 15.35
CA ARG A 99 -1.67 2.51 15.90
C ARG A 99 -1.15 1.15 15.44
N MET A 100 0.01 1.14 14.80
CA MET A 100 0.60 -0.03 14.18
C MET A 100 1.78 -0.59 14.98
N ASN A 101 1.99 -1.90 14.86
CA ASN A 101 3.17 -2.59 15.42
C ASN A 101 4.43 -2.42 14.56
N VAL A 102 4.27 -1.94 13.32
CA VAL A 102 5.32 -1.65 12.34
C VAL A 102 5.43 -0.14 12.09
N MET A 103 6.56 0.28 11.54
CA MET A 103 6.76 1.66 11.09
C MET A 103 6.58 1.77 9.57
N GLY A 104 6.24 2.94 9.07
CA GLY A 104 6.32 3.22 7.63
C GLY A 104 7.73 3.08 7.06
N ALA A 105 7.83 2.74 5.77
CA ALA A 105 9.11 2.66 5.05
C ALA A 105 9.87 4.01 5.04
N ARG A 106 11.18 3.94 4.78
CA ARG A 106 12.08 5.10 4.61
C ARG A 106 12.74 5.08 3.24
#